data_AF-A0A1A0VU94-F1
#
_entry.id   AF-A0A1A0VU94-F1
#
_cell.length_a   1.000
_cell.length_b   1.000
_cell.length_c   1.000
_cell.angle_alpha   90.00
_cell.angle_beta   90.00
_cell.angle_gamma   90.00
#
_symmetry.space_group_name_H-M   'P 1'
#
loop_
_entity.id
_entity.type
_entity.pdbx_description
1 polymer ?
#
loop_
_entity_poly.entity_id
_entity_poly.type
_entity_poly.pdbx_seq_one_letter_code
_entity_poly.pdbx_strand_id
1 'polypeptide(L)'
;MVAIAQSDGLVNPSDLAMQLGFGAQSAIQQPLKDLTAAGLITRQDGMGRVYYRRNPHTLWDAAIELLGQALAVDIGSQTVEN
;
A
#
# COMPACT_ATOMS: atom_id res chain seq x y z
N MET A 1 0.95 0.16 -2.09
CA MET A 1 -0.38 -0.39 -2.49
C MET A 1 -0.71 -1.67 -1.76
N VAL A 2 0.12 -2.71 -1.83
CA VAL A 2 -0.15 -4.03 -1.20
C VAL A 2 -0.52 -3.94 0.28
N ALA A 3 0.23 -3.17 1.09
CA ALA A 3 -0.10 -2.99 2.50
C ALA A 3 -1.51 -2.41 2.74
N ILE A 4 -1.99 -1.53 1.86
CA ILE A 4 -3.36 -0.99 1.90
C ILE A 4 -4.37 -2.04 1.39
N ALA A 5 -3.98 -2.85 0.41
CA ALA A 5 -4.83 -3.91 -0.11
C ALA A 5 -5.07 -5.04 0.90
N GLN A 6 -4.08 -5.33 1.75
CA GLN A 6 -4.17 -6.34 2.82
C GLN A 6 -4.87 -5.83 4.09
N SER A 7 -5.14 -4.53 4.20
CA SER A 7 -5.85 -3.99 5.36
C SER A 7 -7.37 -4.15 5.25
N ASP A 8 -8.07 -3.78 6.32
CA ASP A 8 -9.54 -3.66 6.37
C ASP A 8 -10.09 -2.50 5.50
N GLY A 9 -9.21 -1.78 4.81
CA GLY A 9 -9.53 -0.67 3.93
C GLY A 9 -9.61 0.69 4.62
N LEU A 10 -9.37 0.82 5.93
CA LEU A 10 -9.16 2.12 6.58
C LEU A 10 -7.69 2.25 6.99
N VAL A 11 -7.01 3.29 6.53
CA VAL A 11 -5.58 3.47 6.83
C VAL A 11 -5.30 4.84 7.43
N ASN A 12 -4.57 4.84 8.54
CA ASN A 12 -3.93 6.03 9.07
C ASN A 12 -2.53 6.16 8.45
N PRO A 13 -2.13 7.34 7.94
CA PRO A 13 -0.81 7.52 7.33
C PRO A 13 0.37 7.27 8.26
N SER A 14 0.27 7.65 9.54
CA SER A 14 1.36 7.43 10.50
C SER A 14 1.54 5.93 10.75
N ASP A 15 0.43 5.21 10.96
CA ASP A 15 0.47 3.75 11.17
C ASP A 15 0.99 3.01 9.93
N LEU A 16 0.53 3.41 8.74
CA LEU A 16 1.00 2.82 7.48
C LEU A 16 2.50 3.06 7.26
N ALA A 17 3.02 4.24 7.59
CA ALA A 17 4.44 4.53 7.49
C ALA A 17 5.27 3.62 8.42
N MET A 18 4.82 3.44 9.66
CA MET A 18 5.45 2.53 10.62
C MET A 18 5.40 1.08 10.15
N GLN A 19 4.26 0.60 9.66
CA GLN A 19 4.09 -0.75 9.13
C GLN A 19 5.05 -1.04 7.97
N LEU A 20 5.31 -0.02 7.13
CA LEU A 20 6.23 -0.12 5.99
C LEU A 20 7.70 0.12 6.38
N GLY A 21 8.00 0.40 7.65
CA GLY A 21 9.36 0.63 8.14
C GLY A 21 9.93 2.01 7.81
N PHE A 22 9.11 2.98 7.44
CA PHE A 22 9.58 4.34 7.19
C PHE A 22 9.74 5.13 8.50
N GLY A 23 10.87 5.84 8.64
CA GLY A 23 11.15 6.67 9.81
C GLY A 23 10.30 7.96 9.92
N ALA A 24 9.58 8.33 8.86
CA ALA A 24 8.70 9.50 8.85
C ALA A 24 7.51 9.31 7.91
N GLN A 25 6.35 9.82 8.31
CA GLN A 25 5.14 9.83 7.47
C GLN A 25 5.32 10.59 6.15
N SER A 26 6.20 11.60 6.10
CA SER A 26 6.49 12.35 4.88
C SER A 26 6.97 11.46 3.73
N ALA A 27 7.63 10.33 4.02
CA ALA A 27 8.10 9.37 3.02
C ALA A 27 6.97 8.77 2.18
N ILE A 28 5.75 8.69 2.72
CA ILE A 28 4.59 8.10 2.04
C ILE A 28 3.58 9.15 1.55
N GLN A 29 3.84 10.45 1.76
CA GLN A 29 2.89 11.50 1.39
C GLN A 29 2.63 11.55 -0.12
N GLN A 30 3.68 11.47 -0.95
CA GLN A 30 3.52 11.49 -2.40
C GLN A 30 2.75 10.26 -2.91
N PRO A 31 3.10 9.01 -2.52
CA PRO A 31 2.29 7.84 -2.84
C PRO A 31 0.80 7.97 -2.45
N LEU A 32 0.48 8.51 -1.27
CA LEU A 32 -0.91 8.71 -0.86
C LEU A 32 -1.63 9.75 -1.72
N LYS A 33 -0.95 10.82 -2.14
CA LYS A 33 -1.50 11.80 -3.09
C LYS A 33 -1.80 11.15 -4.43
N ASP A 34 -0.89 10.35 -4.96
CA ASP A 34 -1.05 9.69 -6.26
C ASP A 34 -2.22 8.70 -6.23
N LEU A 35 -2.35 7.91 -5.16
CA LEU A 35 -3.48 7.00 -4.98
C LEU A 35 -4.82 7.74 -4.83
N THR A 36 -4.81 8.92 -4.21
CA THR A 36 -6.01 9.77 -4.12
C THR A 36 -6.37 10.33 -5.49
N ALA A 37 -5.38 10.82 -6.24
CA ALA A 37 -5.58 11.36 -7.59
C ALA A 37 -6.08 10.30 -8.57
N ALA A 38 -5.64 9.04 -8.41
CA ALA A 38 -6.13 7.89 -9.17
C ALA A 38 -7.52 7.39 -8.73
N GLY A 39 -8.14 8.00 -7.70
CA GLY A 39 -9.44 7.59 -7.18
C GLY A 39 -9.42 6.25 -6.43
N LEU A 40 -8.23 5.73 -6.09
CA LEU A 40 -8.07 4.45 -5.42
C LEU A 40 -8.34 4.55 -3.93
N ILE A 41 -8.00 5.68 -3.32
CA ILE A 41 -8.32 5.96 -1.92
C ILE A 41 -9.01 7.32 -1.80
N THR A 42 -9.86 7.46 -0.78
CA THR A 42 -10.51 8.72 -0.45
C THR A 42 -10.10 9.15 0.94
N ARG A 43 -9.64 10.40 1.05
CA ARG A 43 -9.32 11.01 2.34
C ARG A 43 -10.60 11.23 3.15
N GLN A 44 -10.57 10.82 4.42
CA GLN A 44 -11.61 11.08 5.41
C GLN A 44 -10.97 11.89 6.55
N ASP A 45 -11.42 13.13 6.72
CA ASP A 45 -11.03 13.95 7.85
C ASP A 45 -11.99 13.67 9.02
N GLY A 46 -11.47 13.28 10.18
CA GLY A 46 -12.28 12.95 11.35
C GLY A 46 -11.55 13.19 12.67
N MET A 47 -12.21 13.87 13.62
CA MET A 47 -11.70 14.12 14.99
C MET A 47 -10.22 14.58 15.06
N GLY A 48 -9.82 15.50 14.17
CA GLY A 48 -8.46 16.04 14.14
C GLY A 48 -7.39 15.08 13.58
N ARG A 49 -7.80 13.93 13.05
CA ARG A 49 -6.92 12.93 12.42
C ARG A 49 -7.30 12.72 10.96
N VAL A 50 -6.30 12.36 10.18
CA VAL A 50 -6.45 12.05 8.75
C VAL A 50 -6.47 10.54 8.59
N TYR A 51 -7.50 10.05 7.93
CA TYR A 51 -7.60 8.66 7.49
C TYR A 51 -7.82 8.62 5.99
N TYR A 52 -7.50 7.47 5.39
CA TYR A 52 -7.83 7.18 4.00
C TYR A 52 -8.66 5.89 3.96
N ARG A 53 -9.77 5.94 3.23
CA ARG A 53 -10.61 4.77 2.94
C ARG A 53 -10.21 4.24 1.56
N ARG A 54 -10.02 2.93 1.46
CA ARG A 54 -9.84 2.22 0.19
C ARG A 54 -11.15 2.22 -0.58
N ASN A 55 -11.11 2.66 -1.84
CA ASN A 55 -12.24 2.58 -2.75
C ASN A 55 -12.24 1.21 -3.45
N PRO A 56 -13.42 0.63 -3.74
CA PRO A 56 -13.50 -0.61 -4.52
C PRO A 56 -12.83 -0.43 -5.88
N HIS A 57 -11.83 -1.26 -6.19
CA HIS A 57 -11.11 -1.21 -7.46
C HIS A 57 -10.38 -2.53 -7.73
N THR A 58 -10.32 -2.99 -8.97
CA THR A 58 -9.66 -4.26 -9.36
C THR A 58 -8.14 -4.23 -9.21
N LEU A 59 -7.55 -3.04 -9.25
CA LEU A 59 -6.10 -2.85 -9.06
C LEU A 59 -5.60 -3.30 -7.67
N TRP A 60 -6.48 -3.46 -6.68
CA TRP A 60 -6.07 -3.97 -5.38
C TRP A 60 -5.67 -5.44 -5.45
N ASP A 61 -6.50 -6.26 -6.09
CA ASP A 61 -6.23 -7.68 -6.29
C ASP A 61 -5.01 -7.86 -7.21
N ALA A 62 -4.93 -7.06 -8.28
CA ALA A 62 -3.78 -7.06 -9.17
C ALA A 62 -2.47 -6.69 -8.44
N ALA A 63 -2.50 -5.74 -7.50
CA ALA A 63 -1.31 -5.39 -6.72
C ALA A 63 -0.83 -6.57 -5.83
N ILE A 64 -1.75 -7.36 -5.26
CA ILE A 64 -1.40 -8.57 -4.50
C ILE A 64 -0.81 -9.64 -5.42
N GLU A 65 -1.44 -9.85 -6.58
CA GLU A 65 -0.97 -10.81 -7.57
C GLU A 65 0.45 -10.48 -8.05
N LEU A 66 0.70 -9.21 -8.41
CA LEU A 66 2.01 -8.75 -8.84
C LEU A 66 3.09 -8.94 -7.75
N LEU A 67 2.74 -8.74 -6.48
CA LEU A 67 3.66 -9.07 -5.39
C LEU A 67 3.96 -10.57 -5.34
N GLY A 68 2.93 -11.41 -5.47
CA GLY A 68 3.10 -12.87 -5.51
C GLY A 68 4.01 -13.32 -6.65
N GLN A 69 3.84 -12.75 -7.84
CA GLN A 69 4.69 -13.01 -9.00
C GLN A 69 6.13 -12.56 -8.75
N ALA A 70 6.35 -11.36 -8.21
CA ALA A 70 7.68 -10.84 -7.92
C ALA A 70 8.45 -11.72 -6.91
N LEU A 71 7.77 -12.16 -5.84
CA LEU A 71 8.36 -13.03 -4.83
C LEU A 71 8.65 -14.44 -5.39
N ALA A 72 7.81 -14.95 -6.28
CA ALA A 72 8.04 -16.24 -6.94
C ALA A 72 9.26 -16.20 -7.89
N VAL A 73 9.47 -15.07 -8.59
CA VAL A 73 10.66 -14.85 -9.42
C VAL A 73 11.93 -14.85 -8.58
N ASP A 74 11.91 -14.15 -7.43
CA ASP A 74 13.07 -14.06 -6.53
C ASP A 74 13.52 -15.44 -6.00
N ILE A 75 12.56 -16.31 -5.65
CA ILE A 75 12.85 -17.70 -5.23
C ILE A 75 13.46 -18.53 -6.37
N GLY A 76 12.97 -18.35 -7.60
CA GLY A 76 13.49 -19.04 -8.78
C GLY A 76 14.94 -18.67 -9.11
N SER A 77 15.33 -17.42 -8.88
CA SER A 77 16.69 -16.93 -9.12
C SER A 77 17.73 -17.46 -8.13
N GLN A 78 17.34 -17.82 -6.90
CA GLN A 78 18.27 -18.39 -5.90
C GLN A 78 18.54 -19.89 -6.07
N THR A 79 17.80 -20.59 -6.94
CA THR A 79 17.93 -22.05 -7.11
C THR A 79 18.89 -22.43 -8.25
N VAL A 80 19.38 -21.46 -9.03
CA VAL A 80 20.24 -21.67 -10.22
C VAL A 80 21.66 -21.13 -9.99
N GLU A 81 22.17 -21.26 -8.77
CA GLU A 81 23.60 -21.08 -8.47
C GLU A 81 24.05 -22.25 -7.58
N ASN A 82 24.40 -23.38 -8.20
CA ASN A 82 25.21 -24.47 -7.62
C ASN A 82 25.82 -25.33 -8.72
#